data_AF-A0A367FBG7-F1
#
_entry.id   AF-A0A367FBG7-F1
#
_cell.length_a   1.000
_cell.length_b   1.000
_cell.length_c   1.000
_cell.angle_alpha   90.00
_cell.angle_beta   90.00
_cell.angle_gamma   90.00
#
_symmetry.space_group_name_H-M   'P 1'
#
loop_
_entity.id
_entity.type
_entity.pdbx_description
1 polymer ?
#
loop_
_entity_poly.entity_id
_entity_poly.type
_entity_poly.pdbx_seq_one_letter_code
_entity_poly.pdbx_strand_id
1 'polypeptide(L)' 'MAEQPTGTHRCAAIDCLTKIPLRHLMCKGHWNLVPTKIRKQLYRAERTQPRNWNSFAASLRRARRAVKEASIRA' A
#
# COMPACT_ATOMS: atom_id res chain seq x y z
N MET A 1 4.71 -27.89 5.43
CA MET A 1 5.34 -26.55 5.47
C MET A 1 4.57 -25.69 4.47
N ALA A 2 3.87 -24.65 4.92
CA ALA A 2 3.02 -23.85 4.02
C ALA A 2 3.92 -23.00 3.12
N GLU A 3 4.02 -23.40 1.84
CA GLU A 3 4.68 -22.66 0.77
C GLU A 3 3.97 -21.32 0.64
N GLN A 4 4.54 -20.27 1.25
CA GLN A 4 3.96 -18.93 1.11
C GLN A 4 3.99 -18.59 -0.37
N PRO A 5 2.90 -18.08 -0.98
CA PRO A 5 2.91 -17.71 -2.37
C PRO A 5 4.03 -16.67 -2.56
N THR A 6 5.12 -17.09 -3.21
CA THR A 6 6.30 -16.26 -3.51
C THR A 6 6.01 -15.26 -4.64
N GLY A 7 4.76 -14.83 -4.75
CA GLY A 7 4.39 -13.72 -5.60
C GLY A 7 5.01 -12.45 -5.02
N THR A 8 5.88 -11.83 -5.80
CA THR A 8 6.25 -10.43 -5.60
C THR A 8 5.46 -9.59 -6.58
N HIS A 9 4.99 -8.43 -6.12
CA HIS A 9 4.43 -7.41 -7.01
C HIS A 9 5.23 -6.12 -6.90
N ARG A 10 5.04 -5.21 -7.85
CA ARG A 10 5.63 -3.87 -7.75
C ARG A 10 4.95 -3.08 -6.63
N CYS A 11 5.72 -2.23 -5.96
CA CYS A 11 5.22 -1.31 -4.97
C CYS A 11 4.00 -0.54 -5.50
N ALA A 12 2.97 -0.36 -4.67
CA ALA A 12 1.78 0.37 -5.10
C ALA A 12 2.02 1.87 -5.35
N ALA A 13 3.16 2.43 -4.92
CA ALA A 13 3.50 3.83 -5.18
C ALA A 13 3.71 4.08 -6.68
N ILE A 14 3.16 5.19 -7.17
CA ILE A 14 3.33 5.64 -8.56
C ILE A 14 4.83 5.91 -8.75
N ASP A 15 5.42 5.35 -9.81
CA ASP A 15 6.87 5.41 -10.14
C ASP A 15 7.82 4.57 -9.27
N CYS A 16 7.31 3.75 -8.34
CA CYS A 16 8.17 2.83 -7.59
C CYS A 16 8.27 1.45 -8.24
N LEU A 17 9.47 1.09 -8.73
CA LEU A 17 9.74 -0.21 -9.36
C LEU A 17 10.17 -1.30 -8.36
N THR A 18 10.24 -0.99 -7.06
CA THR A 18 10.66 -1.96 -6.03
C THR A 18 9.70 -3.16 -6.01
N LYS A 19 10.24 -4.36 -6.18
CA LYS A 19 9.51 -5.61 -5.98
C LYS A 19 9.36 -5.88 -4.50
N ILE A 20 8.13 -6.10 -4.06
CA ILE A 20 7.79 -6.41 -2.68
C ILE A 20 6.88 -7.65 -2.62
N PRO A 21 6.94 -8.42 -1.53
CA PRO A 21 6.04 -9.57 -1.34
C PRO A 21 4.57 -9.16 -1.40
N LEU A 22 3.69 -10.05 -1.89
CA LEU A 22 2.23 -9.81 -1.98
C LEU A 22 1.57 -9.39 -0.65
N ARG A 23 2.15 -9.76 0.49
CA ARG A 23 1.69 -9.35 1.83
C ARG A 23 1.98 -7.87 2.15
N HIS A 24 2.72 -7.16 1.31
CA HIS A 24 3.08 -5.75 1.51
C HIS A 24 2.51 -4.92 0.37
N LEU A 25 1.75 -3.88 0.68
CA LEU A 25 1.19 -2.96 -0.32
C LEU A 25 2.24 -2.00 -0.90
N MET A 26 3.20 -1.57 -0.09
CA MET A 26 4.25 -0.62 -0.46
C MET A 26 5.61 -1.04 0.13
N CYS A 27 6.70 -0.58 -0.48
CA CYS A 27 8.02 -0.74 0.11
C CYS A 27 8.16 0.12 1.38
N LYS A 28 9.08 -0.28 2.27
CA LYS A 28 9.27 0.37 3.58
C LYS A 28 9.49 1.89 3.47
N GLY A 29 10.22 2.36 2.44
CA GLY A 29 10.46 3.77 2.18
C GLY A 29 9.17 4.55 1.92
N HIS A 30 8.40 4.12 0.93
CA HIS A 30 7.12 4.76 0.61
C HIS A 30 6.08 4.61 1.73
N TRP A 31 6.07 3.47 2.42
CA TRP A 31 5.20 3.27 3.57
C TRP A 31 5.45 4.28 4.69
N ASN A 32 6.71 4.63 4.94
CA ASN A 32 7.07 5.65 5.94
C ASN A 32 6.68 7.06 5.50
N LEU A 33 6.66 7.34 4.20
CA LEU A 33 6.17 8.61 3.65
C LEU A 33 4.65 8.76 3.76
N VAL A 34 3.89 7.66 3.86
CA VAL A 34 2.45 7.72 4.06
C VAL A 34 2.13 8.26 5.48
N PRO A 35 1.30 9.31 5.61
CA PRO A 35 0.85 9.80 6.92
C PRO A 35 0.17 8.70 7.75
N THR A 36 0.41 8.69 9.06
CA THR A 36 -0.14 7.69 9.99
C THR A 36 -1.66 7.56 9.92
N LYS A 37 -2.37 8.67 9.67
CA LYS A 37 -3.83 8.69 9.48
C LYS A 37 -4.28 7.83 8.30
N ILE A 38 -3.55 7.90 7.18
CA ILE A 38 -3.86 7.12 5.97
C ILE A 38 -3.45 5.66 6.16
N ARG A 39 -2.30 5.39 6.81
CA ARG A 39 -1.91 4.02 7.19
C ARG A 39 -2.98 3.32 8.02
N LYS A 40 -3.53 4.00 9.04
CA LYS A 40 -4.62 3.47 9.86
C LYS A 40 -5.90 3.22 9.05
N GLN A 41 -6.25 4.09 8.11
CA GLN A 41 -7.39 3.86 7.21
C GLN A 41 -7.19 2.63 6.32
N LEU A 42 -5.99 2.47 5.75
CA LEU A 42 -5.65 1.34 4.90
C LEU A 42 -5.75 0.01 5.67
N TYR A 43 -5.20 -0.06 6.88
CA TYR A 43 -5.32 -1.26 7.73
C TYR A 43 -6.77 -1.60 8.08
N ARG A 44 -7.60 -0.60 8.36
CA ARG A 44 -9.04 -0.81 8.62
C ARG A 44 -9.77 -1.30 7.37
N ALA A 45 -9.42 -0.76 6.20
CA ALA A 45 -10.02 -1.15 4.93
C ALA A 45 -9.55 -2.55 4.49
N GLU A 46 -8.30 -2.92 4.75
CA GLU A 46 -7.75 -4.26 4.51
C GLU A 46 -8.49 -5.32 5.34
N ARG A 47 -8.74 -5.06 6.63
CA ARG A 47 -9.52 -5.96 7.49
C ARG A 47 -10.98 -6.15 7.04
N THR A 48 -11.53 -5.17 6.32
CA THR A 48 -12.91 -5.22 5.81
C THR A 48 -12.97 -5.52 4.30
N GLN A 49 -11.82 -5.79 3.67
CA GLN A 49 -11.66 -6.03 2.23
C GLN A 49 -12.58 -7.13 1.66
N PRO A 50 -12.74 -8.32 2.28
CA PRO A 50 -13.61 -9.36 1.71
C PRO A 50 -15.09 -8.95 1.64
N ARG A 51 -15.46 -7.88 2.37
CA ARG A 51 -16.83 -7.37 2.43
C ARG A 51 -17.01 -6.04 1.69
N ASN A 52 -15.93 -5.28 1.45
CA ASN A 52 -16.00 -3.96 0.82
C ASN A 52 -14.73 -3.59 0.04
N TRP A 53 -14.60 -4.16 -1.16
CA TRP A 53 -13.48 -3.88 -2.08
C TRP A 53 -13.36 -2.39 -2.44
N ASN A 54 -14.48 -1.67 -2.57
CA ASN A 54 -14.49 -0.24 -2.92
C ASN A 54 -13.80 0.63 -1.86
N SER A 55 -14.04 0.34 -0.58
CA SER A 55 -13.40 1.06 0.53
C SER A 55 -11.89 0.83 0.57
N PHE A 56 -11.46 -0.40 0.27
CA PHE A 56 -10.04 -0.75 0.11
C PHE A 56 -9.40 -0.01 -1.07
N ALA A 57 -10.01 -0.06 -2.25
CA ALA A 57 -9.52 0.64 -3.45
C ALA A 57 -9.43 2.16 -3.24
N ALA A 58 -10.41 2.77 -2.57
CA ALA A 58 -10.39 4.19 -2.24
C ALA A 58 -9.24 4.55 -1.28
N SER A 59 -9.02 3.73 -0.25
CA SER A 59 -7.92 3.93 0.70
C SER A 59 -6.56 3.77 0.04
N LEU A 60 -6.42 2.80 -0.87
CA LEU A 60 -5.23 2.59 -1.70
C LEU A 60 -4.91 3.81 -2.57
N ARG A 61 -5.92 4.38 -3.25
CA ARG A 61 -5.74 5.62 -4.05
C ARG A 61 -5.24 6.78 -3.20
N ARG A 62 -5.77 6.94 -1.98
CA ARG A 62 -5.32 7.98 -1.03
C ARG A 62 -3.86 7.75 -0.60
N ALA A 63 -3.48 6.51 -0.30
CA ALA A 63 -2.10 6.18 0.02
C ALA A 63 -1.15 6.48 -1.14
N ARG A 64 -1.52 6.12 -2.38
CA ARG A 64 -0.74 6.45 -3.58
C ARG A 64 -0.55 7.95 -3.77
N ARG A 65 -1.61 8.73 -3.58
CA ARG A 65 -1.55 10.19 -3.70
C ARG A 65 -0.63 10.80 -2.65
N ALA A 66 -0.74 10.36 -1.41
CA ALA A 66 0.11 10.84 -0.33
C ALA A 66 1.60 10.54 -0.57
N VAL A 67 1.91 9.35 -1.12
CA VAL A 67 3.28 9.03 -1.53
C VAL A 67 3.76 9.95 -2.66
N LYS A 68 2.94 10.18 -3.68
CA LYS A 68 3.28 11.09 -4.78
C LYS A 68 3.55 12.51 -4.28
N GLU A 69 2.68 13.04 -3.41
CA GLU A 69 2.84 14.36 -2.80
C GLU A 69 4.09 14.45 -1.92
N ALA A 70 4.40 13.39 -1.17
CA ALA A 70 5.62 13.33 -0.36
C ALA A 70 6.89 13.17 -1.20
N SER A 71 6.82 12.44 -2.32
CA SER A 71 7.96 12.20 -3.21
C SER A 71 8.31 13.40 -4.10
N ILE A 72 7.36 14.30 -4.39
CA ILE A 72 7.63 15.57 -5.10
C ILE A 72 8.33 16.59 -4.19
N ARG A 73 8.22 16.42 -2.88
CA ARG A 73 8.77 17.31 -1.85
C ARG A 73 10.14 16.87 -1.31
N ALA A 74 10.65 15.72 -1.74
CA ALA A 74 11.95 15.16 -1.35
C ALA A 74 12.95 15.36 -2.49
#